data_AF-A0A920FWV7-F1
#
_entry.id   AF-A0A920FWV7-F1
#
_cell.length_a   1.000
_cell.length_b   1.000
_cell.length_c   1.000
_cell.angle_alpha   90.00
_cell.angle_beta   90.00
_cell.angle_gamma   90.00
#
_symmetry.space_group_name_H-M   'P 1'
#
loop_
_entity.id
_entity.type
_entity.pdbx_description
1 polymer ?
#
loop_
_entity_poly.entity_id
_entity_poly.type
_entity_poly.pdbx_seq_one_letter_code
_entity_poly.pdbx_strand_id
1 'polypeptide(L)'
;MARLNPINIGGVMVSNATLHNFDEIKKKDIRINDSVWVKRAGDVIPYISEVDKSKREKNYKEFKIPNKCPCGKFQIIKLNNETVQRCNGGSKCPINMLSL
;
A
#
# COMPACT_ATOMS: atom_id res chain seq x y z
N MET A 1 1.82 -0.92 2.91
CA MET A 1 2.96 -1.65 2.31
C MET A 1 2.45 -2.99 1.81
N ALA A 2 2.96 -3.49 0.69
CA ALA A 2 2.68 -4.85 0.22
C ALA A 2 3.69 -5.82 0.85
N ARG A 3 3.18 -6.97 1.31
CA ARG A 3 4.00 -8.12 1.70
C ARG A 3 4.04 -9.08 0.53
N LEU A 4 5.24 -9.49 0.15
CA LEU A 4 5.50 -10.30 -1.04
C LEU A 4 6.08 -11.65 -0.63
N ASN A 5 5.84 -12.67 -1.45
CA ASN A 5 6.68 -13.86 -1.41
C ASN A 5 8.13 -13.42 -1.72
N PRO A 6 9.13 -13.83 -0.91
CA PRO A 6 10.50 -13.35 -1.07
C PRO A 6 11.04 -13.57 -2.48
N ILE A 7 11.63 -12.53 -3.06
CA ILE A 7 12.21 -12.54 -4.41
C ILE A 7 13.57 -11.85 -4.43
N ASN A 8 14.53 -12.38 -5.19
CA ASN A 8 15.83 -11.75 -5.38
C ASN A 8 15.75 -10.72 -6.52
N ILE A 9 16.13 -9.47 -6.24
CA ILE A 9 16.19 -8.38 -7.22
C ILE A 9 17.57 -7.73 -7.14
N GLY A 10 18.44 -8.02 -8.11
CA GLY A 10 19.79 -7.45 -8.15
C GLY A 10 20.64 -7.84 -6.93
N GLY A 11 20.59 -9.11 -6.53
CA GLY A 11 21.37 -9.66 -5.41
C GLY A 11 20.75 -9.45 -4.02
N VAL A 12 19.64 -8.70 -3.91
CA VAL A 12 18.99 -8.40 -2.63
C VAL A 12 17.65 -9.13 -2.53
N MET A 13 17.42 -9.78 -1.38
CA MET A 13 16.14 -10.40 -1.07
C MET A 13 15.10 -9.36 -0.66
N VAL A 14 14.00 -9.28 -1.42
CA VAL A 14 12.89 -8.36 -1.20
C VAL A 14 11.65 -9.15 -0.80
N SER A 15 11.07 -8.81 0.35
CA SER A 15 9.80 -9.36 0.85
C SER A 15 8.74 -8.29 1.11
N ASN A 16 9.10 -7.01 0.95
CA ASN A 16 8.18 -5.91 1.12
C ASN A 16 8.40 -4.86 0.03
N ALA A 17 7.31 -4.25 -0.45
CA ALA A 17 7.35 -3.15 -1.41
C ALA A 17 6.35 -2.05 -1.02
N THR A 18 6.71 -0.81 -1.30
CA THR A 18 5.76 0.30 -1.10
C THR A 18 4.63 0.23 -2.14
N LEU A 19 3.44 0.64 -1.70
CA LEU A 19 2.26 0.87 -2.54
C LEU A 19 2.05 2.37 -2.83
N HIS A 20 2.95 3.22 -2.33
CA HIS A 20 2.90 4.69 -2.32
C HIS A 20 1.71 5.26 -1.53
N ASN A 21 0.47 5.04 -1.99
CA ASN A 21 -0.75 5.54 -1.38
C ASN A 21 -1.97 4.75 -1.90
N PHE A 22 -3.16 5.03 -1.39
CA PHE A 22 -4.37 4.31 -1.82
C PHE A 22 -4.84 4.65 -3.24
N ASP A 23 -4.52 5.85 -3.74
CA ASP A 23 -4.86 6.23 -5.11
C ASP A 23 -4.06 5.38 -6.12
N GLU A 24 -2.78 5.09 -5.83
CA GLU A 24 -1.96 4.19 -6.64
C GLU A 24 -2.43 2.73 -6.57
N ILE A 25 -2.88 2.25 -5.41
CA ILE A 25 -3.53 0.93 -5.28
C ILE A 25 -4.75 0.85 -6.19
N LYS A 26 -5.62 1.87 -6.16
CA LYS A 26 -6.83 1.92 -6.98
C LYS A 26 -6.50 2.04 -8.47
N LYS A 27 -5.57 2.92 -8.84
CA LYS A 27 -5.16 3.17 -10.24
C LYS A 27 -4.59 1.91 -10.89
N LYS A 28 -3.76 1.16 -10.17
CA LYS A 28 -3.18 -0.11 -10.64
C LYS A 28 -4.12 -1.30 -10.43
N ASP A 29 -5.25 -1.10 -9.73
CA ASP A 29 -6.19 -2.14 -9.32
C ASP A 29 -5.45 -3.30 -8.61
N ILE A 30 -4.61 -2.98 -7.64
CA ILE A 30 -3.84 -3.97 -6.88
C ILE A 30 -4.76 -4.67 -5.89
N ARG A 31 -4.74 -6.01 -5.92
CA ARG A 31 -5.51 -6.88 -5.02
C ARG A 31 -4.59 -7.80 -4.25
N ILE A 32 -5.08 -8.28 -3.11
CA ILE A 32 -4.36 -9.29 -2.33
C ILE A 32 -4.26 -10.56 -3.21
N ASN A 33 -3.10 -11.21 -3.16
CA ASN A 33 -2.71 -12.39 -3.96
C ASN A 33 -2.38 -12.14 -5.43
N ASP A 34 -2.46 -10.90 -5.94
CA ASP A 34 -2.04 -10.61 -7.30
C ASP A 34 -0.56 -10.97 -7.55
N SER A 35 -0.28 -11.50 -8.74
CA SER A 35 1.07 -11.51 -9.30
C SER A 35 1.44 -10.09 -9.75
N VAL A 36 2.61 -9.60 -9.35
CA VAL A 36 3.00 -8.21 -9.55
C VAL A 36 4.43 -8.09 -10.06
N TRP A 37 4.71 -7.00 -10.76
CA TRP A 37 6.07 -6.61 -11.08
C TRP A 37 6.60 -5.66 -10.02
N VAL A 38 7.80 -5.95 -9.55
CA VAL A 38 8.48 -5.19 -8.48
C VAL A 38 9.74 -4.58 -9.06
N LYS A 39 9.90 -3.27 -8.85
CA LYS A 39 11.10 -2.52 -9.24
C LYS A 39 11.75 -1.89 -8.01
N ARG A 40 13.04 -1.62 -8.09
CA ARG A 40 13.77 -0.82 -7.10
C ARG A 40 14.01 0.57 -7.67
N ALA A 41 13.66 1.60 -6.92
CA ALA A 41 14.08 2.97 -7.24
C ALA A 41 15.55 3.11 -6.85
N GLY A 42 16.43 3.11 -7.87
CA GLY A 42 17.86 2.88 -7.67
C GLY A 42 18.10 1.57 -6.92
N ASP A 43 19.03 1.58 -5.96
CA ASP A 43 19.38 0.40 -5.16
C ASP A 43 18.68 0.36 -3.79
N VAL A 44 17.62 1.11 -3.54
CA VAL A 44 17.12 1.28 -2.15
C VAL A 44 15.68 0.85 -1.95
N ILE A 45 14.72 1.41 -2.69
CA ILE A 45 13.30 1.32 -2.31
C ILE A 45 12.52 0.44 -3.31
N PRO A 46 12.06 -0.76 -2.91
CA PRO A 46 11.18 -1.59 -3.73
C PRO A 46 9.77 -1.03 -3.80
N TYR A 47 9.16 -1.04 -4.99
CA TYR A 47 7.78 -0.63 -5.24
C TYR A 47 7.12 -1.53 -6.29
N ILE A 48 5.79 -1.62 -6.24
CA ILE A 48 5.01 -2.35 -7.24
C ILE A 48 4.79 -1.45 -8.46
N SER A 49 5.34 -1.86 -9.61
CA SER A 49 5.19 -1.11 -10.86
C SER A 49 3.87 -1.38 -11.55
N GLU A 50 3.43 -2.64 -11.61
CA GLU A 50 2.17 -3.04 -12.22
C GLU A 50 1.70 -4.41 -11.74
N VAL A 51 0.45 -4.76 -12.06
CA VAL A 51 -0.15 -6.06 -11.78
C VAL A 51 -0.22 -6.89 -13.05
N ASP A 52 0.20 -8.16 -12.97
CA ASP A 52 -0.04 -9.14 -14.02
C ASP A 52 -1.48 -9.66 -13.95
N LYS A 53 -2.39 -8.91 -14.58
CA LYS A 53 -3.84 -9.23 -14.58
C LYS A 53 -4.16 -10.55 -15.29
N SER A 54 -3.26 -11.07 -16.13
CA SER A 54 -3.47 -12.33 -16.84
C SER A 54 -3.51 -13.55 -15.90
N LYS A 55 -2.86 -13.43 -14.74
CA LYS A 55 -2.79 -14.48 -13.71
C LYS A 55 -3.81 -14.30 -12.58
N ARG A 56 -4.69 -13.29 -12.68
CA ARG A 56 -5.64 -12.97 -11.62
C ARG A 56 -6.83 -13.92 -11.62
N GLU A 57 -7.10 -14.52 -10.47
CA GLU A 57 -8.34 -15.26 -10.24
C GLU A 57 -9.55 -14.32 -10.06
N LYS A 58 -10.73 -14.76 -10.50
CA LYS A 58 -11.98 -13.95 -10.47
C LYS A 58 -12.48 -13.62 -9.06
N ASN A 59 -12.07 -14.38 -8.05
CA ASN A 59 -12.47 -14.24 -6.65
C ASN A 59 -11.69 -13.16 -5.88
N TYR A 60 -10.59 -12.63 -6.45
CA TYR A 60 -9.77 -11.61 -5.77
C TYR A 60 -10.54 -10.29 -5.67
N LYS A 61 -10.69 -9.81 -4.44
CA LYS A 61 -11.49 -8.63 -4.12
C LYS A 61 -10.66 -7.36 -4.22
N GLU A 62 -11.31 -6.28 -4.63
CA GLU A 62 -10.72 -4.94 -4.57
C GLU A 62 -10.32 -4.59 -3.14
N PHE A 63 -9.17 -3.93 -3.01
CA PHE A 63 -8.69 -3.45 -1.73
C PHE A 63 -9.59 -2.32 -1.23
N LYS A 64 -10.28 -2.55 -0.10
CA LYS A 64 -11.08 -1.52 0.55
C LYS A 64 -10.19 -0.66 1.44
N ILE A 65 -10.17 0.63 1.15
CA ILE A 65 -9.49 1.63 1.98
C ILE A 65 -10.13 1.63 3.37
N PRO A 66 -9.34 1.49 4.45
CA PRO A 66 -9.86 1.55 5.80
C PRO A 66 -10.38 2.96 6.11
N ASN A 67 -11.56 3.03 6.73
CA ASN A 67 -12.13 4.29 7.24
C ASN A 67 -11.78 4.56 8.71
N LYS A 68 -11.21 3.57 9.41
CA LYS A 68 -10.77 3.65 10.81
C LYS A 68 -9.26 3.49 10.90
N CYS A 69 -8.65 4.30 11.76
CA CYS A 69 -7.24 4.20 12.10
C CYS A 69 -6.97 2.81 12.71
N PRO A 70 -5.84 2.16 12.40
CA PRO A 70 -5.46 0.88 13.01
C PRO A 70 -5.41 0.88 14.54
N CYS A 71 -5.32 2.04 15.21
CA CYS A 71 -5.43 2.13 16.67
C CYS A 71 -6.86 1.90 17.20
N GLY A 72 -7.86 1.83 16.32
CA GLY A 72 -9.26 1.56 16.63
C GLY A 72 -10.10 2.76 17.09
N LYS A 73 -9.48 3.90 17.42
CA LYS A 73 -10.17 5.04 18.07
C LYS A 73 -10.52 6.22 17.15
N PHE A 74 -9.83 6.35 16.03
CA PHE A 74 -9.90 7.53 15.16
C PHE A 74 -10.30 7.16 13.73
N GLN A 75 -10.73 8.16 12.96
CA GLN A 75 -11.05 7.97 11.55
C GLN A 75 -9.84 8.28 10.66
N ILE A 76 -9.81 7.64 9.50
CA ILE A 76 -8.90 8.00 8.42
C ILE A 76 -9.63 8.99 7.53
N ILE A 77 -9.03 10.15 7.32
CA ILE A 77 -9.57 11.20 6.45
C ILE A 77 -8.58 11.55 5.34
N LYS A 78 -9.11 12.10 4.25
CA LYS A 78 -8.34 12.68 3.14
C LYS A 78 -8.69 14.16 3.08
N LEU A 79 -7.70 15.04 3.20
CA LEU A 79 -7.93 16.48 3.02
C LEU A 79 -8.16 16.79 1.54
N ASN A 80 -8.94 17.83 1.26
CA ASN A 80 -9.15 18.31 -0.09
C ASN A 80 -7.78 18.63 -0.73
N ASN A 81 -7.55 18.14 -1.94
CA ASN A 81 -6.31 18.29 -2.72
C ASN A 81 -5.08 17.51 -2.23
N GLU A 82 -5.17 16.67 -1.20
CA GLU A 82 -4.07 15.77 -0.80
C GLU A 82 -4.27 14.35 -1.33
N THR A 83 -3.18 13.68 -1.75
CA THR A 83 -3.17 12.23 -2.06
C THR A 83 -3.03 11.38 -0.79
N VAL A 84 -2.51 11.98 0.28
CA VAL A 84 -2.21 11.32 1.55
C VAL A 84 -3.47 11.24 2.40
N GLN A 85 -3.70 10.07 3.00
CA GLN A 85 -4.70 9.88 4.02
C GLN A 85 -4.06 9.91 5.41
N ARG A 86 -4.74 10.56 6.34
CA ARG A 86 -4.21 10.85 7.68
C ARG A 86 -5.17 10.39 8.76
N CYS A 87 -4.63 10.06 9.92
CA CYS A 87 -5.41 9.83 11.12
C CYS A 87 -5.90 11.18 11.67
N ASN A 88 -7.20 11.32 11.94
CA ASN A 88 -7.75 12.54 12.57
C ASN A 88 -7.53 12.61 14.10
N GLY A 89 -6.82 11.64 14.67
CA GLY A 89 -6.53 11.60 16.10
C GLY A 89 -5.43 12.55 16.56
N GLY A 90 -4.64 13.12 15.65
CA GLY A 90 -3.54 14.02 16.01
C GLY A 90 -2.61 13.39 17.05
N SER A 91 -2.22 14.19 18.04
CA SER A 91 -1.44 13.77 19.21
C SER A 91 -2.15 12.77 20.15
N LYS A 92 -3.47 12.56 19.99
CA LYS A 92 -4.24 11.58 20.79
C LYS A 92 -4.15 10.16 20.22
N CYS A 93 -3.63 10.00 19.01
CA CYS A 93 -3.41 8.68 18.40
C CYS A 93 -2.15 8.03 18.98
N PRO A 94 -2.24 6.82 19.58
CA PRO A 94 -1.07 6.15 20.15
C PRO A 94 -0.12 5.58 19.08
N ILE A 95 -0.58 5.56 17.82
CA ILE A 95 0.23 5.12 16.69
C ILE A 95 0.68 6.37 15.94
N ASN A 96 1.99 6.45 15.69
CA ASN A 96 2.60 7.50 14.88
C ASN A 96 2.31 7.23 13.39
N MET A 97 1.06 7.43 13.00
CA MET A 97 0.65 7.57 11.61
C MET A 97 0.84 9.02 11.21
N LEU A 98 1.00 9.34 9.91
CA LEU A 98 0.92 10.72 9.41
C LEU A 98 -0.37 11.34 9.97
N SER A 99 -0.23 12.15 11.02
CA SER A 99 -1.34 12.81 11.66
C SER A 99 -1.66 14.08 10.90
N LEU A 100 -2.87 14.58 11.09
CA LEU A 100 -3.13 16.01 10.92
C LEU A 100 -2.36 16.81 11.97
#